data_AF-A0A8I1QMI1-F1
#
_entry.id   AF-A0A8I1QMI1-F1
#
_cell.length_a   1.000
_cell.length_b   1.000
_cell.length_c   1.000
_cell.angle_alpha   90.00
_cell.angle_beta   90.00
_cell.angle_gamma   90.00
#
_symmetry.space_group_name_H-M   'P 1'
#
loop_
_entity.id
_entity.type
_entity.pdbx_description
1 polymer ?
#
loop_
_entity_poly.entity_id
_entity_poly.type
_entity_poly.pdbx_seq_one_letter_code
_entity_poly.pdbx_strand_id
1 'polypeptide(L)'
;MLRELRGGLTALALVVAGVLVAVSVDLGIPGQALLQSLRFHIAAVLLGLVLLLLIGGAWRRALLFLLAFAVSAGQGAAIIYRQQEAREALVAAPSKPLLKLLSFNILTSNPNGEGIARFVAGSGADVVVLLEASPIAAYVDVLRAAYPYFGGCEDGSPCGGVVILSRTPLADVSVQSMSGIWLNRLVTATTEIGGQRVNLVAAHLVKPYFDEFAAEELAKLGAVIGRLEGPVVLAGDFNAAAWSEAIERLMTRQQLLPGPGYPATWPVRLGPLGVPIDNIFTQAPLVIDKVDALGDAMGSNHRGLLAEIRVAD
;
A
#
# COMPACT_ATOMS: atom_id res chain seq x y z
N MET A 1 30.71 29.71 -17.99
CA MET A 1 30.02 28.44 -18.29
C MET A 1 30.25 27.31 -17.25
N LEU A 2 31.40 26.62 -17.18
CA LEU A 2 31.53 25.44 -16.30
C LEU A 2 31.39 25.76 -14.79
N ARG A 3 31.86 26.93 -14.33
CA ARG A 3 31.69 27.38 -12.94
C ARG A 3 30.23 27.69 -12.60
N GLU A 4 29.50 28.33 -13.51
CA GLU A 4 28.07 28.64 -13.36
C GLU A 4 27.23 27.37 -13.36
N LEU A 5 27.53 26.43 -14.26
CA LEU A 5 26.88 25.10 -14.30
C LEU A 5 27.06 24.36 -12.97
N ARG A 6 28.28 24.31 -12.44
CA ARG A 6 28.56 23.73 -11.10
C ARG A 6 27.76 24.44 -10.01
N GLY A 7 27.65 25.77 -10.08
CA GLY A 7 26.85 26.58 -9.15
C GLY A 7 25.38 26.19 -9.18
N GLY A 8 24.78 26.13 -10.38
CA GLY A 8 23.38 25.73 -10.58
C GLY A 8 23.10 24.30 -10.10
N LEU A 9 23.95 23.34 -10.46
CA LEU A 9 23.83 21.96 -9.98
C LEU A 9 23.93 21.87 -8.45
N THR A 10 24.80 22.68 -7.83
CA THR A 10 24.94 22.72 -6.36
C THR A 10 23.67 23.28 -5.72
N ALA A 11 23.10 24.36 -6.26
CA ALA A 11 21.87 24.95 -5.75
C ALA A 11 20.69 23.96 -5.83
N LEU A 12 20.55 23.27 -6.97
CA LEU A 12 19.53 22.24 -7.13
C LEU A 12 19.74 21.07 -6.16
N ALA A 13 20.97 20.59 -6.02
CA ALA A 13 21.30 19.51 -5.08
C ALA A 13 21.05 19.90 -3.61
N LEU A 14 21.26 21.17 -3.24
CA LEU A 14 20.90 21.68 -1.91
C LEU A 14 19.40 21.60 -1.65
N VAL A 15 18.57 22.00 -2.62
CA VAL A 15 17.10 21.90 -2.49
C VAL A 15 16.68 20.44 -2.34
N VAL A 16 17.17 19.55 -3.22
CA VAL A 16 16.82 18.12 -3.17
C VAL A 16 17.30 17.46 -1.86
N ALA A 17 18.51 17.78 -1.41
CA ALA A 17 19.03 17.30 -0.12
C ALA A 17 18.21 17.82 1.06
N GLY A 18 17.77 19.09 1.03
CA GLY A 18 16.87 19.65 2.05
C GLY A 18 15.54 18.89 2.12
N VAL A 19 14.96 18.54 0.97
CA VAL A 19 13.75 17.69 0.92
C VAL A 19 14.03 16.29 1.50
N LEU A 20 15.18 15.67 1.20
CA LEU A 20 15.54 14.38 1.80
C LEU A 20 15.70 14.44 3.32
N VAL A 21 16.14 15.57 3.88
CA VAL A 21 16.17 15.76 5.33
C VAL A 21 14.75 15.76 5.90
N ALA A 22 13.82 16.48 5.27
CA ALA A 22 12.40 16.46 5.65
C ALA A 22 11.76 15.06 5.48
N VAL A 23 12.26 14.23 4.57
CA VAL A 23 11.85 12.83 4.44
C VAL A 23 12.39 11.96 5.59
N SER A 24 13.56 12.30 6.12
CA SER A 24 14.31 11.44 7.05
C SER A 24 13.97 11.68 8.52
N VAL A 25 13.41 12.85 8.85
CA VAL A 25 13.06 13.28 10.22
C VAL A 25 11.59 13.67 10.26
N ASP A 26 10.83 13.21 11.26
CA ASP A 26 9.45 13.66 11.48
C ASP A 26 9.44 15.16 11.82
N LEU A 27 8.89 15.98 10.94
CA LEU A 27 8.84 17.44 11.10
C LEU A 27 7.42 17.90 11.41
N GLY A 28 6.43 17.00 11.36
CA GLY A 28 5.01 17.36 11.48
C GLY A 28 4.53 18.34 10.40
N ILE A 29 5.16 18.36 9.23
CA ILE A 29 4.78 19.29 8.14
C ILE A 29 3.72 18.67 7.22
N PRO A 30 2.83 19.49 6.62
CA PRO A 30 1.81 18.95 5.73
C PRO A 30 2.37 18.19 4.53
N GLY A 31 1.79 17.02 4.24
CA GLY A 31 2.19 16.19 3.11
C GLY A 31 3.51 15.44 3.31
N GLN A 32 4.03 15.37 4.53
CA GLN A 32 5.28 14.67 4.81
C GLN A 32 5.24 13.18 4.43
N ALA A 33 4.11 12.50 4.64
CA ALA A 33 3.93 11.10 4.24
C ALA A 33 4.05 10.89 2.72
N LEU A 34 3.65 11.88 1.91
CA LEU A 34 3.87 11.84 0.46
C LEU A 34 5.36 11.90 0.13
N LEU A 35 6.10 12.82 0.76
CA LEU A 35 7.54 12.94 0.57
C LEU A 35 8.26 11.67 1.01
N GLN A 36 7.87 11.10 2.16
CA GLN A 36 8.40 9.82 2.66
C GLN A 36 8.14 8.67 1.68
N SER A 37 6.97 8.65 1.04
CA SER A 37 6.64 7.66 0.02
C SER A 37 7.55 7.78 -1.21
N LEU A 38 7.91 9.01 -1.59
CA LEU A 38 8.82 9.33 -2.71
C LEU A 38 10.31 9.28 -2.34
N ARG A 39 10.68 8.82 -1.14
CA ARG A 39 12.07 8.80 -0.63
C ARG A 39 13.07 8.33 -1.67
N PHE A 40 12.84 7.16 -2.27
CA PHE A 40 13.79 6.56 -3.22
C PHE A 40 13.83 7.31 -4.56
N HIS A 41 12.72 7.89 -5.01
CA HIS A 41 12.68 8.75 -6.19
C HIS A 41 13.50 10.01 -5.99
N ILE A 42 13.31 10.69 -4.85
CA ILE A 42 14.06 11.90 -4.50
C ILE A 42 15.55 11.58 -4.32
N ALA A 43 15.87 10.44 -3.68
CA ALA A 43 17.24 9.96 -3.55
C ALA A 43 17.89 9.68 -4.90
N ALA A 44 17.16 9.07 -5.85
CA ALA A 44 17.66 8.84 -7.21
C ALA A 44 17.94 10.15 -7.97
N VAL A 45 17.09 11.17 -7.82
CA VAL A 45 17.34 12.51 -8.37
C VAL A 45 18.63 13.10 -7.77
N LEU A 46 18.81 13.02 -6.45
CA LEU A 46 20.02 13.51 -5.81
C LEU A 46 21.27 12.76 -6.31
N LEU A 47 21.18 11.44 -6.48
CA LEU A 47 22.26 10.63 -7.02
C LEU A 47 22.63 11.06 -8.45
N GLY A 48 21.65 11.36 -9.30
CA GLY A 48 21.89 11.93 -10.63
C GLY A 48 22.66 13.26 -10.57
N LEU A 49 22.28 14.16 -9.65
CA LEU A 49 22.98 15.43 -9.44
C LEU A 49 24.40 15.24 -8.90
N VAL A 50 24.62 14.26 -8.01
CA VAL A 50 25.94 13.85 -7.53
C VAL A 50 26.82 13.43 -8.70
N LEU A 51 26.31 12.58 -9.59
CA LEU A 51 27.05 12.12 -10.79
C LEU A 51 27.41 13.30 -11.71
N LEU A 52 26.46 14.22 -11.96
CA LEU A 52 26.73 15.41 -12.77
C LEU A 52 27.77 16.34 -12.12
N LEU A 53 27.78 16.49 -10.79
CA LEU A 53 28.80 17.24 -10.06
C LEU A 53 30.18 16.56 -10.13
N LEU A 54 30.23 15.23 -10.08
CA LEU A 54 31.48 14.46 -10.26
C LEU A 54 32.04 14.65 -11.67
N ILE A 55 31.23 14.44 -12.71
CA ILE A 55 31.59 14.68 -14.11
C ILE A 55 32.03 16.14 -14.31
N GLY A 56 31.32 17.06 -13.67
CA GLY A 56 31.65 18.48 -13.69
C GLY A 56 32.95 18.83 -12.95
N GLY A 57 33.61 17.93 -12.24
CA GLY A 57 34.84 18.18 -11.47
C GLY A 57 34.63 18.86 -10.10
N ALA A 58 33.39 18.93 -9.61
CA ALA A 58 33.02 19.49 -8.31
C ALA A 58 32.96 18.41 -7.20
N TRP A 59 33.95 17.52 -7.16
CA TRP A 59 33.93 16.30 -6.35
C TRP A 59 33.69 16.52 -4.85
N ARG A 60 34.24 17.58 -4.25
CA ARG A 60 34.00 17.89 -2.83
C ARG A 60 32.53 18.14 -2.52
N ARG A 61 31.83 18.83 -3.42
CA ARG A 61 30.38 19.10 -3.29
C ARG A 61 29.59 17.81 -3.51
N ALA A 62 29.99 17.03 -4.50
CA ALA A 62 29.40 15.73 -4.77
C ALA A 62 29.48 14.78 -3.55
N LEU A 63 30.62 14.74 -2.85
CA LEU A 63 30.78 13.93 -1.64
C LEU A 63 29.82 14.32 -0.52
N LEU A 64 29.56 15.62 -0.32
CA LEU A 64 28.59 16.08 0.68
C LEU A 64 27.17 15.61 0.34
N PHE A 65 26.76 15.74 -0.92
CA PHE A 65 25.45 15.28 -1.36
C PHE A 65 25.35 13.75 -1.41
N LEU A 66 26.45 13.05 -1.68
CA LEU A 66 26.51 11.59 -1.60
C LEU A 66 26.28 11.11 -0.16
N LEU A 67 26.80 11.81 0.85
CA LEU A 67 26.51 11.52 2.25
C LEU A 67 25.01 11.70 2.56
N ALA A 68 24.40 12.80 2.13
CA ALA A 68 22.96 13.04 2.32
C ALA A 68 22.10 11.96 1.64
N PHE A 69 22.47 11.57 0.42
CA PHE A 69 21.89 10.43 -0.29
C PHE A 69 22.02 9.13 0.52
N ALA A 70 23.24 8.79 0.96
CA ALA A 70 23.53 7.54 1.66
C ALA A 70 22.76 7.43 2.98
N VAL A 71 22.66 8.51 3.75
CA VAL A 71 21.88 8.55 5.00
C VAL A 71 20.40 8.31 4.72
N SER A 72 19.80 9.07 3.78
CA SER A 72 18.35 8.96 3.53
C SER A 72 17.96 7.62 2.88
N ALA A 73 18.73 7.16 1.90
CA ALA A 73 18.53 5.86 1.27
C ALA A 73 18.79 4.71 2.26
N GLY A 74 19.83 4.81 3.08
CA GLY A 74 20.18 3.84 4.11
C GLY A 74 19.09 3.70 5.17
N GLN A 75 18.50 4.80 5.65
CA GLN A 75 17.36 4.75 6.57
C GLN A 75 16.15 4.06 5.93
N GLY A 76 15.81 4.39 4.67
CA GLY A 76 14.73 3.72 3.95
C GLY A 76 14.97 2.22 3.76
N ALA A 77 16.19 1.84 3.38
CA ALA A 77 16.61 0.45 3.27
C ALA A 77 16.58 -0.29 4.61
N ALA A 78 16.93 0.38 5.71
CA ALA A 78 16.86 -0.20 7.05
C ALA A 78 15.41 -0.46 7.50
N ILE A 79 14.46 0.42 7.14
CA ILE A 79 13.02 0.18 7.37
C ILE A 79 12.58 -1.08 6.63
N ILE A 80 12.87 -1.17 5.33
CA ILE A 80 12.52 -2.34 4.50
C ILE A 80 13.18 -3.61 5.07
N TYR A 81 14.46 -3.54 5.43
CA TYR A 81 15.18 -4.68 6.01
C TYR A 81 14.49 -5.18 7.27
N ARG A 82 14.16 -4.31 8.23
CA ARG A 82 13.44 -4.71 9.47
C ARG A 82 12.08 -5.33 9.18
N GLN A 83 11.36 -4.79 8.20
CA GLN A 83 10.05 -5.33 7.79
C GLN A 83 10.18 -6.74 7.19
N GLN A 84 11.24 -7.00 6.42
CA GLN A 84 11.50 -8.32 5.84
C GLN A 84 12.06 -9.30 6.88
N GLU A 85 12.95 -8.85 7.78
CA GLU A 85 13.49 -9.62 8.90
C GLU A 85 12.36 -10.15 9.79
N ALA A 86 11.33 -9.33 10.07
CA ALA A 86 10.17 -9.73 10.88
C ALA A 86 9.37 -10.91 10.31
N ARG A 87 9.42 -11.17 9.00
CA ARG A 87 8.74 -12.32 8.37
C ARG A 87 9.64 -13.53 8.14
N GLU A 88 10.97 -13.42 8.26
CA GLU A 88 11.92 -14.50 7.92
C GLU A 88 11.61 -15.83 8.62
N ALA A 89 11.32 -15.79 9.93
CA ALA A 89 11.03 -17.00 10.70
C ALA A 89 9.79 -17.74 10.19
N LEU A 90 8.71 -17.03 9.86
CA LEU A 90 7.47 -17.60 9.32
C LEU A 90 7.63 -18.07 7.87
N VAL A 91 8.53 -17.42 7.13
CA VAL A 91 8.90 -17.82 5.76
C VAL A 91 9.62 -19.16 5.76
N ALA A 92 10.49 -19.40 6.75
CA ALA A 92 11.23 -20.64 6.89
C ALA A 92 10.39 -21.81 7.44
N ALA A 93 9.29 -21.52 8.12
CA ALA A 93 8.42 -22.54 8.71
C ALA A 93 7.69 -23.38 7.64
N PRO A 94 7.47 -24.69 7.90
CA PRO A 94 6.52 -25.49 7.14
C PRO A 94 5.18 -24.78 7.04
N SER A 95 4.54 -24.90 5.89
CA SER A 95 3.34 -24.12 5.61
C SER A 95 2.49 -24.74 4.53
N LYS A 96 1.22 -24.31 4.48
CA LYS A 96 0.24 -24.75 3.50
C LYS A 96 -0.38 -23.54 2.82
N PRO A 97 -0.59 -23.58 1.48
CA PRO A 97 -1.38 -22.57 0.80
C PRO A 97 -2.74 -22.43 1.48
N LEU A 98 -3.17 -21.19 1.70
CA LEU A 98 -4.43 -20.91 2.39
C LEU A 98 -5.42 -20.20 1.48
N LEU A 99 -5.05 -19.02 0.95
CA LEU A 99 -5.96 -18.21 0.15
C LEU A 99 -5.22 -17.33 -0.85
N LYS A 100 -5.91 -17.01 -1.94
CA LYS A 100 -5.51 -16.00 -2.92
C LYS A 100 -6.33 -14.73 -2.73
N LEU A 101 -5.67 -13.59 -2.56
CA LEU A 101 -6.32 -12.29 -2.35
C LEU A 101 -6.05 -11.35 -3.52
N LEU A 102 -7.10 -10.74 -4.06
CA LEU A 102 -7.01 -9.64 -5.02
C LEU A 102 -7.37 -8.33 -4.30
N SER A 103 -6.50 -7.32 -4.34
CA SER A 103 -6.79 -5.95 -3.85
C SER A 103 -6.69 -4.95 -4.99
N PHE A 104 -7.70 -4.12 -5.22
CA PHE A 104 -7.70 -3.23 -6.37
C PHE A 104 -8.48 -1.94 -6.15
N ASN A 105 -7.79 -0.80 -6.11
CA ASN A 105 -8.42 0.51 -6.26
C ASN A 105 -8.81 0.70 -7.73
N ILE A 106 -10.12 0.65 -8.00
CA ILE A 106 -10.65 0.61 -9.38
C ILE A 106 -10.93 1.99 -9.97
N LEU A 107 -10.68 3.07 -9.19
CA LEU A 107 -10.97 4.47 -9.51
C LEU A 107 -12.47 4.75 -9.70
N THR A 108 -13.02 5.65 -8.88
CA THR A 108 -14.47 5.92 -8.78
C THR A 108 -15.08 6.32 -10.13
N SER A 109 -14.33 7.07 -10.93
CA SER A 109 -14.75 7.58 -12.24
C SER A 109 -14.45 6.63 -13.41
N ASN A 110 -13.96 5.43 -13.14
CA ASN A 110 -13.55 4.49 -14.18
C ASN A 110 -14.77 3.97 -14.96
N PRO A 111 -14.84 4.19 -16.29
CA PRO A 111 -15.97 3.74 -17.09
C PRO A 111 -15.99 2.22 -17.32
N ASN A 112 -14.89 1.51 -17.05
CA ASN A 112 -14.72 0.09 -17.34
C ASN A 112 -15.26 -0.85 -16.24
N GLY A 113 -16.41 -0.52 -15.66
CA GLY A 113 -17.02 -1.32 -14.58
C GLY A 113 -17.28 -2.78 -14.96
N GLU A 114 -17.77 -3.02 -16.18
CA GLU A 114 -18.10 -4.37 -16.67
C GLU A 114 -16.85 -5.23 -16.83
N GLY A 115 -15.81 -4.70 -17.47
CA GLY A 115 -14.56 -5.41 -17.71
C GLY A 115 -13.90 -5.80 -16.39
N ILE A 116 -13.92 -4.88 -15.42
CA ILE A 116 -13.41 -5.14 -14.07
C ILE A 116 -14.24 -6.20 -13.36
N ALA A 117 -15.57 -6.13 -13.40
CA ALA A 117 -16.43 -7.13 -12.76
C ALA A 117 -16.20 -8.55 -13.32
N ARG A 118 -16.06 -8.68 -14.66
CA ARG A 118 -15.74 -9.96 -15.31
C ARG A 118 -14.33 -10.45 -14.97
N PHE A 119 -13.33 -9.56 -14.95
CA PHE A 119 -11.98 -9.90 -14.52
C PHE A 119 -11.96 -10.41 -13.09
N VAL A 120 -12.62 -9.70 -12.17
CA VAL A 120 -12.72 -10.09 -10.75
C VAL A 120 -13.37 -11.46 -10.63
N ALA A 121 -14.53 -11.69 -11.27
CA ALA A 121 -15.22 -12.97 -11.27
C ALA A 121 -14.34 -14.12 -11.81
N GLY A 122 -13.50 -13.86 -12.81
CA GLY A 122 -12.56 -14.82 -13.40
C GLY A 122 -11.19 -14.91 -12.74
N SER A 123 -10.89 -14.10 -11.71
CA SER A 123 -9.54 -13.96 -11.15
C SER A 123 -9.02 -15.20 -10.41
N GLY A 124 -9.94 -16.07 -9.99
CA GLY A 124 -9.65 -17.22 -9.16
C GLY A 124 -9.24 -16.88 -7.72
N ALA A 125 -9.37 -15.62 -7.29
CA ALA A 125 -9.12 -15.23 -5.90
C ALA A 125 -10.21 -15.81 -4.97
N ASP A 126 -9.86 -16.11 -3.73
CA ASP A 126 -10.79 -16.54 -2.69
C ASP A 126 -11.46 -15.35 -2.01
N VAL A 127 -10.69 -14.27 -1.86
CA VAL A 127 -11.13 -12.98 -1.30
C VAL A 127 -10.71 -11.85 -2.25
N VAL A 128 -11.61 -10.89 -2.45
CA VAL A 128 -11.33 -9.68 -3.24
C VAL A 128 -11.65 -8.44 -2.41
N VAL A 129 -10.74 -7.47 -2.44
CA VAL A 129 -10.88 -6.14 -1.84
C VAL A 129 -10.92 -5.12 -2.98
N LEU A 130 -12.06 -4.47 -3.16
CA LEU A 130 -12.22 -3.39 -4.14
C LEU A 130 -12.33 -2.06 -3.42
N LEU A 131 -11.60 -1.06 -3.93
CA LEU A 131 -11.63 0.30 -3.39
C LEU A 131 -12.09 1.26 -4.48
N GLU A 132 -12.78 2.33 -4.08
CA GLU A 132 -13.48 3.22 -5.03
C GLU A 132 -14.47 2.46 -5.90
N ALA A 133 -15.23 1.55 -5.27
CA ALA A 133 -15.92 0.46 -5.94
C ALA A 133 -17.11 0.88 -6.82
N SER A 134 -17.50 2.17 -6.88
CA SER A 134 -18.69 2.64 -7.60
C SER A 134 -18.89 2.06 -9.02
N PRO A 135 -17.82 1.88 -9.85
CA PRO A 135 -17.96 1.31 -11.19
C PRO A 135 -18.59 -0.09 -11.27
N ILE A 136 -18.45 -0.93 -10.24
CA ILE A 136 -18.98 -2.30 -10.27
C ILE A 136 -20.46 -2.40 -9.85
N ALA A 137 -21.07 -1.30 -9.38
CA ALA A 137 -22.41 -1.32 -8.79
C ALA A 137 -23.48 -1.87 -9.75
N ALA A 138 -23.35 -1.61 -11.06
CA ALA A 138 -24.26 -2.12 -12.07
C ALA A 138 -24.04 -3.60 -12.46
N TYR A 139 -22.95 -4.21 -11.95
CA TYR A 139 -22.50 -5.56 -12.33
C TYR A 139 -22.38 -6.49 -11.12
N VAL A 140 -23.05 -6.15 -10.01
CA VAL A 140 -23.03 -6.95 -8.77
C VAL A 140 -23.51 -8.39 -9.02
N ASP A 141 -24.43 -8.61 -9.95
CA ASP A 141 -24.91 -9.97 -10.26
C ASP A 141 -23.82 -10.85 -10.89
N VAL A 142 -22.93 -10.28 -11.72
CA VAL A 142 -21.76 -10.97 -12.27
C VAL A 142 -20.83 -11.39 -11.14
N LEU A 143 -20.63 -10.50 -10.16
CA LEU A 143 -19.78 -10.75 -9.01
C LEU A 143 -20.39 -11.78 -8.05
N ARG A 144 -21.69 -11.70 -7.76
CA ARG A 144 -22.42 -12.65 -6.89
C ARG A 144 -22.36 -14.09 -7.40
N ALA A 145 -22.34 -14.28 -8.71
CA ALA A 145 -22.19 -15.60 -9.30
C ALA A 145 -20.85 -16.27 -8.94
N ALA A 146 -19.78 -15.49 -8.76
CA ALA A 146 -18.44 -15.99 -8.41
C ALA A 146 -18.09 -15.84 -6.91
N TYR A 147 -18.66 -14.84 -6.24
CA TYR A 147 -18.41 -14.46 -4.86
C TYR A 147 -19.76 -14.20 -4.17
N PRO A 148 -20.41 -15.21 -3.60
CA PRO A 148 -21.76 -15.06 -3.05
C PRO A 148 -21.83 -14.18 -1.78
N TYR A 149 -20.69 -13.89 -1.14
CA TYR A 149 -20.65 -13.13 0.13
C TYR A 149 -19.97 -11.77 -0.06
N PHE A 150 -20.60 -10.71 0.42
CA PHE A 150 -20.18 -9.32 0.27
C PHE A 150 -20.01 -8.67 1.64
N GLY A 151 -19.15 -7.66 1.72
CA GLY A 151 -19.09 -6.71 2.82
C GLY A 151 -18.87 -5.31 2.25
N GLY A 152 -19.61 -4.31 2.73
CA GLY A 152 -19.53 -2.94 2.19
C GLY A 152 -20.34 -2.68 0.91
N CYS A 153 -21.19 -3.63 0.51
CA CYS A 153 -22.01 -3.58 -0.71
C CYS A 153 -23.30 -4.42 -0.49
N GLU A 154 -24.08 -4.07 0.54
CA GLU A 154 -25.31 -4.77 0.95
C GLU A 154 -26.53 -3.82 0.98
N ASP A 155 -27.70 -4.41 0.72
CA ASP A 155 -29.08 -3.91 0.87
C ASP A 155 -29.25 -2.39 1.06
N GLY A 156 -29.28 -1.68 -0.08
CA GLY A 156 -29.64 -0.26 -0.17
C GLY A 156 -28.46 0.72 -0.12
N SER A 157 -27.25 0.26 0.22
CA SER A 157 -26.04 1.09 0.15
C SER A 157 -25.37 0.98 -1.22
N PRO A 158 -25.07 2.08 -1.92
CA PRO A 158 -24.31 2.02 -3.15
C PRO A 158 -22.91 1.48 -2.87
N CYS A 159 -22.47 0.52 -3.68
CA CYS A 159 -21.15 -0.11 -3.63
C CYS A 159 -20.09 0.92 -4.06
N GLY A 160 -19.78 1.91 -3.23
CA GLY A 160 -19.02 3.09 -3.64
C GLY A 160 -17.70 3.33 -2.91
N GLY A 161 -17.55 2.74 -1.71
CA GLY A 161 -16.36 2.91 -0.87
C GLY A 161 -15.42 1.73 -0.99
N VAL A 162 -15.28 1.00 0.11
CA VAL A 162 -14.51 -0.25 0.20
C VAL A 162 -15.46 -1.44 0.20
N VAL A 163 -15.14 -2.47 -0.56
CA VAL A 163 -15.94 -3.69 -0.69
C VAL A 163 -15.04 -4.91 -0.52
N ILE A 164 -15.50 -5.87 0.29
CA ILE A 164 -14.94 -7.22 0.38
C ILE A 164 -15.88 -8.17 -0.37
N LEU A 165 -15.34 -9.00 -1.25
CA LEU A 165 -16.03 -10.13 -1.89
C LEU A 165 -15.36 -11.42 -1.42
N SER A 166 -16.15 -12.45 -1.13
CA SER A 166 -15.63 -13.72 -0.63
C SER A 166 -16.36 -14.92 -1.22
N ARG A 167 -15.61 -16.00 -1.45
CA ARG A 167 -16.16 -17.31 -1.82
C ARG A 167 -16.71 -18.07 -0.62
N THR A 168 -16.15 -17.83 0.56
CA THR A 168 -16.57 -18.42 1.83
C THR A 168 -17.41 -17.45 2.64
N PRO A 169 -18.34 -17.94 3.49
CA PRO A 169 -19.20 -17.08 4.30
C PRO A 169 -18.43 -16.00 5.06
N LEU A 170 -18.99 -14.79 5.08
CA LEU A 170 -18.50 -13.69 5.91
C LEU A 170 -19.36 -13.60 7.18
N ALA A 171 -18.70 -13.51 8.33
CA ALA A 171 -19.27 -13.23 9.63
C ALA A 171 -18.74 -11.89 10.15
N ASP A 172 -19.37 -11.32 11.18
CA ASP A 172 -18.91 -10.11 11.88
C ASP A 172 -18.61 -8.92 10.92
N VAL A 173 -19.38 -8.80 9.84
CA VAL A 173 -19.17 -7.74 8.84
C VAL A 173 -19.44 -6.38 9.48
N SER A 174 -18.45 -5.49 9.41
CA SER A 174 -18.56 -4.12 9.88
C SER A 174 -18.09 -3.17 8.78
N VAL A 175 -18.89 -2.13 8.53
CA VAL A 175 -18.57 -1.06 7.58
C VAL A 175 -18.51 0.25 8.36
N GLN A 176 -17.39 0.95 8.26
CA GLN A 176 -17.13 2.15 9.05
C GLN A 176 -16.52 3.26 8.20
N SER A 177 -16.93 4.50 8.45
CA SER A 177 -16.15 5.69 8.08
C SER A 177 -14.96 5.78 9.03
N MET A 178 -13.75 6.06 8.52
CA MET A 178 -12.57 6.18 9.39
C MET A 178 -12.44 7.57 10.02
N SER A 179 -12.96 8.59 9.34
CA SER A 179 -12.99 9.98 9.78
C SER A 179 -14.25 10.69 9.26
N GLY A 180 -14.34 12.01 9.46
CA GLY A 180 -15.44 12.84 8.95
C GLY A 180 -15.38 13.17 7.45
N ILE A 181 -14.31 12.81 6.73
CA ILE A 181 -14.09 13.26 5.34
C ILE A 181 -14.71 12.32 4.28
N TRP A 182 -14.65 11.00 4.51
CA TRP A 182 -15.13 10.00 3.58
C TRP A 182 -15.91 8.89 4.30
N LEU A 183 -17.01 8.46 3.70
CA LEU A 183 -17.86 7.40 4.25
C LEU A 183 -17.36 6.02 3.84
N ASN A 184 -17.57 5.03 4.72
CA ASN A 184 -17.43 3.60 4.41
C ASN A 184 -16.05 3.21 3.80
N ARG A 185 -14.98 3.69 4.44
CA ARG A 185 -13.58 3.49 4.00
C ARG A 185 -12.84 2.39 4.77
N LEU A 186 -13.50 1.75 5.73
CA LEU A 186 -13.01 0.59 6.46
C LEU A 186 -14.08 -0.49 6.48
N VAL A 187 -13.74 -1.68 5.99
CA VAL A 187 -14.59 -2.87 6.09
C VAL A 187 -13.81 -3.96 6.80
N THR A 188 -14.41 -4.57 7.82
CA THR A 188 -13.89 -5.77 8.47
C THR A 188 -14.87 -6.91 8.31
N ALA A 189 -14.37 -8.12 8.20
CA ALA A 189 -15.18 -9.34 8.22
C ALA A 189 -14.33 -10.52 8.69
N THR A 190 -14.96 -11.51 9.30
CA THR A 190 -14.34 -12.80 9.58
C THR A 190 -14.73 -13.79 8.50
N THR A 191 -13.82 -14.63 8.05
CA THR A 191 -14.15 -15.81 7.25
C THR A 191 -13.35 -17.03 7.69
N GLU A 192 -13.79 -18.22 7.30
CA GLU A 192 -13.07 -19.47 7.50
C GLU A 192 -12.71 -20.06 6.14
N ILE A 193 -11.40 -20.22 5.88
CA ILE A 193 -10.88 -20.77 4.63
C ILE A 193 -9.97 -21.94 5.01
N GLY A 194 -10.21 -23.13 4.45
CA GLY A 194 -9.39 -24.31 4.75
C GLY A 194 -9.35 -24.69 6.24
N GLY A 195 -10.39 -24.36 7.01
CA GLY A 195 -10.44 -24.58 8.47
C GLY A 195 -9.68 -23.54 9.31
N GLN A 196 -9.09 -22.52 8.68
CA GLN A 196 -8.43 -21.40 9.36
C GLN A 196 -9.37 -20.21 9.42
N ARG A 197 -9.67 -19.73 10.63
CA ARG A 197 -10.34 -18.43 10.84
C ARG A 197 -9.40 -17.30 10.44
N VAL A 198 -9.87 -16.38 9.62
CA VAL A 198 -9.12 -15.21 9.13
C VAL A 198 -9.95 -13.95 9.31
N ASN A 199 -9.37 -12.92 9.93
CA ASN A 199 -9.95 -11.59 9.98
C ASN A 199 -9.50 -10.80 8.74
N LEU A 200 -10.45 -10.43 7.88
CA LEU A 200 -10.23 -9.57 6.73
C LEU A 200 -10.42 -8.12 7.14
N VAL A 201 -9.45 -7.27 6.82
CA VAL A 201 -9.49 -5.83 7.05
C VAL A 201 -9.19 -5.12 5.73
N ALA A 202 -10.15 -4.37 5.21
CA ALA A 202 -10.03 -3.61 3.99
C ALA A 202 -10.08 -2.11 4.30
N ALA A 203 -9.06 -1.36 3.92
CA ALA A 203 -8.96 0.06 4.26
C ALA A 203 -8.57 0.92 3.06
N HIS A 204 -9.19 2.10 2.93
CA HIS A 204 -8.77 3.12 1.98
C HIS A 204 -8.52 4.42 2.75
N LEU A 205 -7.25 4.72 3.05
CA LEU A 205 -6.87 5.93 3.77
C LEU A 205 -7.01 7.18 2.90
N VAL A 206 -7.34 8.30 3.52
CA VAL A 206 -7.32 9.61 2.91
C VAL A 206 -5.95 9.95 2.35
N LYS A 207 -5.92 10.85 1.35
CA LYS A 207 -4.66 11.30 0.74
C LYS A 207 -3.75 11.97 1.78
N PRO A 208 -2.42 11.82 1.67
CA PRO A 208 -1.47 12.16 2.73
C PRO A 208 -1.30 13.66 2.98
N TYR A 209 -1.95 14.53 2.20
CA TYR A 209 -1.95 15.99 2.40
C TYR A 209 -3.16 16.46 3.23
N PHE A 210 -4.00 15.53 3.70
CA PHE A 210 -5.03 15.77 4.73
C PHE A 210 -4.51 15.25 6.07
N ASP A 211 -3.44 15.83 6.60
CA ASP A 211 -2.61 15.18 7.63
C ASP A 211 -3.37 14.84 8.92
N GLU A 212 -4.25 15.72 9.41
CA GLU A 212 -5.06 15.48 10.60
C GLU A 212 -5.99 14.27 10.41
N PHE A 213 -6.69 14.22 9.27
CA PHE A 213 -7.54 13.08 8.93
C PHE A 213 -6.71 11.81 8.72
N ALA A 214 -5.56 11.88 8.06
CA ALA A 214 -4.70 10.72 7.85
C ALA A 214 -4.22 10.12 9.18
N ALA A 215 -3.86 10.97 10.14
CA ALA A 215 -3.48 10.53 11.49
C ALA A 215 -4.66 9.91 12.25
N GLU A 216 -5.84 10.53 12.19
CA GLU A 216 -7.09 10.00 12.78
C GLU A 216 -7.44 8.62 12.21
N GLU A 217 -7.44 8.49 10.88
CA GLU A 217 -7.79 7.25 10.18
C GLU A 217 -6.80 6.12 10.50
N LEU A 218 -5.49 6.42 10.56
CA LEU A 218 -4.48 5.45 10.97
C LEU A 218 -4.63 5.01 12.43
N ALA A 219 -4.92 5.95 13.34
CA ALA A 219 -5.16 5.64 14.74
C ALA A 219 -6.39 4.72 14.89
N LYS A 220 -7.47 5.01 14.16
CA LYS A 220 -8.67 4.18 14.15
C LYS A 220 -8.42 2.81 13.54
N LEU A 221 -7.71 2.73 12.41
CA LEU A 221 -7.35 1.46 11.77
C LEU A 221 -6.54 0.58 12.73
N GLY A 222 -5.52 1.15 13.39
CA GLY A 222 -4.74 0.44 14.40
C GLY A 222 -5.59 -0.03 15.59
N ALA A 223 -6.50 0.81 16.09
CA ALA A 223 -7.39 0.44 17.18
C ALA A 223 -8.38 -0.68 16.80
N VAL A 224 -8.84 -0.73 15.56
CA VAL A 224 -9.70 -1.81 15.05
C VAL A 224 -8.90 -3.10 14.95
N ILE A 225 -7.72 -3.08 14.33
CA ILE A 225 -6.87 -4.28 14.20
C ILE A 225 -6.49 -4.85 15.56
N GLY A 226 -6.09 -3.99 16.52
CA GLY A 226 -5.68 -4.40 17.85
C GLY A 226 -6.80 -5.00 18.72
N ARG A 227 -8.05 -4.97 18.28
CA ARG A 227 -9.21 -5.60 18.96
C ARG A 227 -9.60 -6.93 18.34
N LEU A 228 -9.06 -7.29 17.18
CA LEU A 228 -9.39 -8.53 16.50
C LEU A 228 -8.60 -9.69 17.11
N GLU A 229 -9.30 -10.78 17.40
CA GLU A 229 -8.68 -12.02 17.88
C GLU A 229 -8.40 -12.96 16.70
N GLY A 230 -7.17 -13.47 16.63
CA GLY A 230 -6.73 -14.36 15.54
C GLY A 230 -6.10 -13.61 14.36
N PRO A 231 -5.66 -14.34 13.32
CA PRO A 231 -4.83 -13.76 12.27
C PRO A 231 -5.60 -12.78 11.40
N VAL A 232 -4.92 -11.70 11.02
CA VAL A 232 -5.43 -10.63 10.16
C VAL A 232 -4.80 -10.71 8.78
N VAL A 233 -5.62 -10.44 7.76
CA VAL A 233 -5.18 -10.02 6.43
C VAL A 233 -5.70 -8.61 6.21
N LEU A 234 -4.78 -7.64 6.13
CA LEU A 234 -5.07 -6.24 5.88
C LEU A 234 -4.72 -5.91 4.43
N ALA A 235 -5.65 -5.32 3.67
CA ALA A 235 -5.40 -4.93 2.28
C ALA A 235 -6.03 -3.58 1.93
N GLY A 236 -5.36 -2.80 1.07
CA GLY A 236 -5.99 -1.65 0.45
C GLY A 236 -5.05 -0.55 -0.02
N ASP A 237 -5.61 0.64 -0.26
CA ASP A 237 -4.89 1.85 -0.65
C ASP A 237 -4.60 2.69 0.59
N PHE A 238 -3.34 2.71 1.02
CA PHE A 238 -2.88 3.45 2.18
C PHE A 238 -2.48 4.88 1.83
N ASN A 239 -2.46 5.22 0.54
CA ASN A 239 -2.00 6.51 0.02
C ASN A 239 -0.60 6.93 0.48
N ALA A 240 0.17 5.97 1.00
CA ALA A 240 1.53 6.10 1.45
C ALA A 240 2.25 4.76 1.28
N ALA A 241 3.54 4.80 0.97
CA ALA A 241 4.35 3.60 0.86
C ALA A 241 4.57 2.94 2.23
N ALA A 242 4.81 1.63 2.25
CA ALA A 242 5.05 0.88 3.49
C ALA A 242 6.29 1.36 4.28
N TRP A 243 7.22 2.04 3.63
CA TRP A 243 8.38 2.68 4.27
C TRP A 243 8.14 4.13 4.70
N SER A 244 6.90 4.63 4.61
CA SER A 244 6.52 5.85 5.30
C SER A 244 6.40 5.57 6.80
N GLU A 245 6.71 6.57 7.60
CA GLU A 245 6.81 6.43 9.05
C GLU A 245 5.46 6.06 9.68
N ALA A 246 4.37 6.59 9.14
CA ALA A 246 3.03 6.33 9.62
C ALA A 246 2.61 4.86 9.40
N ILE A 247 2.95 4.30 8.23
CA ILE A 247 2.67 2.88 7.91
C ILE A 247 3.65 1.95 8.65
N GLU A 248 4.94 2.29 8.74
CA GLU A 248 5.89 1.53 9.56
C GLU A 248 5.41 1.44 11.01
N ARG A 249 4.98 2.55 11.61
CA ARG A 249 4.44 2.57 12.98
C ARG A 249 3.21 1.68 13.13
N LEU A 250 2.29 1.70 12.18
CA LEU A 250 1.14 0.80 12.17
C LEU A 250 1.60 -0.67 12.14
N MET A 251 2.52 -0.99 11.22
CA MET A 251 3.04 -2.35 11.07
C MET A 251 3.72 -2.85 12.33
N THR A 252 4.60 -2.05 12.95
CA THR A 252 5.28 -2.43 14.18
C THR A 252 4.30 -2.62 15.34
N ARG A 253 3.36 -1.68 15.54
CA ARG A 253 2.40 -1.76 16.66
C ARG A 253 1.44 -2.92 16.54
N GLN A 254 1.02 -3.24 15.33
CA GLN A 254 0.05 -4.29 15.05
C GLN A 254 0.70 -5.60 14.59
N GLN A 255 2.04 -5.71 14.67
CA GLN A 255 2.80 -6.90 14.27
C GLN A 255 2.44 -7.38 12.85
N LEU A 256 2.25 -6.43 11.93
CA LEU A 256 1.92 -6.71 10.55
C LEU A 256 3.18 -7.05 9.76
N LEU A 257 3.05 -8.04 8.89
CA LEU A 257 4.09 -8.57 8.03
C LEU A 257 3.77 -8.20 6.58
N PRO A 258 4.73 -7.67 5.81
CA PRO A 258 4.55 -7.40 4.40
C PRO A 258 4.66 -8.68 3.56
N GLY A 259 4.39 -8.56 2.26
CA GLY A 259 4.85 -9.52 1.27
C GLY A 259 6.36 -9.48 1.02
N PRO A 260 6.88 -10.34 0.13
CA PRO A 260 8.30 -10.37 -0.24
C PRO A 260 8.78 -9.13 -1.03
N GLY A 261 7.87 -8.21 -1.35
CA GLY A 261 8.19 -6.99 -2.09
C GLY A 261 7.07 -5.96 -2.01
N TYR A 262 7.32 -4.81 -2.62
CA TYR A 262 6.42 -3.64 -2.63
C TYR A 262 6.16 -3.24 -4.09
N PRO A 263 5.23 -3.90 -4.80
CA PRO A 263 5.00 -3.64 -6.21
C PRO A 263 4.53 -2.20 -6.46
N ALA A 264 5.11 -1.54 -7.47
CA ALA A 264 4.69 -0.20 -7.87
C ALA A 264 3.24 -0.21 -8.39
N THR A 265 2.34 0.50 -7.71
CA THR A 265 0.91 0.50 -8.03
C THR A 265 0.44 1.84 -8.59
N TRP A 266 1.01 2.96 -8.15
CA TRP A 266 0.55 4.30 -8.53
C TRP A 266 1.68 5.30 -8.83
N PRO A 267 1.55 6.19 -9.81
CA PRO A 267 0.54 6.15 -10.87
C PRO A 267 0.96 5.12 -11.92
N VAL A 268 -0.01 4.43 -12.52
CA VAL A 268 0.20 3.39 -13.55
C VAL A 268 1.16 3.81 -14.67
N ARG A 269 1.15 5.10 -15.05
CA ARG A 269 2.01 5.68 -16.11
C ARG A 269 3.51 5.60 -15.83
N LEU A 270 3.93 5.41 -14.57
CA LEU A 270 5.34 5.25 -14.20
C LEU A 270 5.77 3.78 -14.22
N GLY A 271 4.87 2.83 -14.44
CA GLY A 271 5.18 1.41 -14.50
C GLY A 271 5.97 0.95 -13.26
N PRO A 272 7.12 0.27 -13.43
CA PRO A 272 7.98 -0.15 -12.31
C PRO A 272 8.55 0.99 -11.47
N LEU A 273 8.52 2.24 -11.96
CA LEU A 273 8.98 3.44 -11.24
C LEU A 273 7.84 4.12 -10.46
N GLY A 274 6.65 3.53 -10.39
CA GLY A 274 5.58 4.00 -9.52
C GLY A 274 5.90 3.84 -8.03
N VAL A 275 5.02 4.38 -7.20
CA VAL A 275 5.03 4.31 -5.74
C VAL A 275 4.09 3.19 -5.28
N PRO A 276 4.52 2.33 -4.34
CA PRO A 276 3.68 1.23 -3.82
C PRO A 276 2.77 1.71 -2.69
N ILE A 277 1.71 2.43 -3.03
CA ILE A 277 0.76 2.96 -2.03
C ILE A 277 -0.39 2.00 -1.71
N ASP A 278 -0.63 1.03 -2.58
CA ASP A 278 -1.51 -0.10 -2.31
C ASP A 278 -0.67 -1.22 -1.69
N ASN A 279 -1.12 -1.80 -0.59
CA ASN A 279 -0.37 -2.84 0.12
C ASN A 279 -1.29 -3.95 0.65
N ILE A 280 -0.70 -5.11 0.90
CA ILE A 280 -1.32 -6.24 1.59
C ILE A 280 -0.37 -6.64 2.71
N PHE A 281 -0.91 -6.78 3.92
CA PHE A 281 -0.19 -7.17 5.12
C PHE A 281 -0.90 -8.31 5.83
N THR A 282 -0.16 -9.11 6.59
CA THR A 282 -0.70 -10.21 7.39
C THR A 282 -0.24 -10.18 8.83
N GLN A 283 -0.95 -10.85 9.74
CA GLN A 283 -0.41 -11.25 11.04
C GLN A 283 -0.12 -12.74 11.06
N ALA A 284 0.86 -13.14 11.86
CA ALA A 284 1.13 -14.55 12.12
C ALA A 284 -0.15 -15.30 12.57
N PRO A 285 -0.32 -16.58 12.19
CA PRO A 285 0.60 -17.41 11.41
C PRO A 285 0.54 -17.21 9.89
N LEU A 286 -0.18 -16.19 9.38
CA LEU A 286 -0.31 -15.97 7.95
C LEU A 286 0.93 -15.27 7.37
N VAL A 287 1.40 -15.77 6.23
CA VAL A 287 2.49 -15.18 5.45
C VAL A 287 2.04 -15.03 4.01
N ILE A 288 2.33 -13.87 3.42
CA ILE A 288 2.21 -13.64 1.99
C ILE A 288 3.43 -14.27 1.32
N ASP A 289 3.23 -15.34 0.55
CA ASP A 289 4.30 -16.02 -0.18
C ASP A 289 4.69 -15.24 -1.43
N LYS A 290 3.69 -14.69 -2.12
CA LYS A 290 3.84 -13.93 -3.36
C LYS A 290 2.90 -12.74 -3.38
N VAL A 291 3.35 -11.62 -3.95
CA VAL A 291 2.51 -10.45 -4.24
C VAL A 291 2.97 -9.78 -5.53
N ASP A 292 2.07 -9.69 -6.50
CA ASP A 292 2.35 -9.12 -7.82
C ASP A 292 1.37 -8.01 -8.16
N ALA A 293 1.85 -6.94 -8.81
CA ALA A 293 0.98 -5.95 -9.43
C ALA A 293 0.40 -6.51 -10.74
N LEU A 294 -0.91 -6.28 -10.96
CA LEU A 294 -1.60 -6.69 -12.17
C LEU A 294 -0.95 -6.09 -13.43
N GLY A 295 -0.86 -6.87 -14.50
CA GLY A 295 -0.30 -6.44 -15.79
C GLY A 295 -1.09 -5.30 -16.45
N ASP A 296 -2.40 -5.29 -16.26
CA ASP A 296 -3.33 -4.29 -16.78
C ASP A 296 -4.08 -3.62 -15.62
N ALA A 297 -4.17 -2.28 -15.66
CA ALA A 297 -4.90 -1.46 -14.70
C ALA A 297 -6.37 -1.24 -15.08
N MET A 298 -6.83 -1.74 -16.23
CA MET A 298 -8.24 -1.77 -16.62
C MET A 298 -8.93 -0.38 -16.54
N GLY A 299 -8.20 0.69 -16.85
CA GLY A 299 -8.68 2.07 -16.80
C GLY A 299 -8.47 2.79 -15.47
N SER A 300 -8.01 2.11 -14.42
CA SER A 300 -7.64 2.73 -13.14
C SER A 300 -6.28 3.43 -13.25
N ASN A 301 -6.05 4.41 -12.36
CA ASN A 301 -4.73 5.01 -12.13
C ASN A 301 -3.87 4.22 -11.13
N HIS A 302 -4.42 3.13 -10.57
CA HIS A 302 -3.72 2.14 -9.73
C HIS A 302 -3.60 0.79 -10.46
N ARG A 303 -2.53 0.05 -10.20
CA ARG A 303 -2.46 -1.38 -10.51
C ARG A 303 -3.00 -2.16 -9.31
N GLY A 304 -3.88 -3.13 -9.56
CA GLY A 304 -4.29 -4.06 -8.50
C GLY A 304 -3.12 -4.95 -8.04
N LEU A 305 -3.26 -5.56 -6.87
CA LEU A 305 -2.33 -6.52 -6.30
C LEU A 305 -2.98 -7.90 -6.19
N LEU A 306 -2.26 -8.94 -6.60
CA LEU A 306 -2.63 -10.32 -6.39
C LEU A 306 -1.64 -10.97 -5.44
N ALA A 307 -2.13 -11.43 -4.30
CA ALA A 307 -1.33 -12.09 -3.29
C ALA A 307 -1.71 -13.57 -3.12
N GLU A 308 -0.71 -14.40 -2.91
CA GLU A 308 -0.86 -15.78 -2.48
C GLU A 308 -0.43 -15.86 -1.01
N ILE A 309 -1.36 -16.26 -0.14
CA ILE A 309 -1.17 -16.30 1.31
C ILE A 309 -1.21 -17.75 1.76
N ARG A 310 -0.27 -18.08 2.64
CA ARG A 310 -0.12 -19.38 3.28
C ARG A 310 -0.23 -19.24 4.79
N VAL A 311 -0.59 -20.34 5.44
CA VAL A 311 -0.54 -20.48 6.90
C VAL A 311 0.73 -21.23 7.27
N ALA A 312 1.57 -20.64 8.12
CA ALA A 312 2.70 -21.30 8.73
C ALA A 312 2.24 -22.20 9.87
N ASP A 313 2.88 -23.36 10.01
CA ASP A 313 2.65 -24.30 11.12
C ASP A 313 3.17 -23.74 12.47
#